data_AF-A0A4Q7R6W0-F1
#
_entry.id   AF-A0A4Q7R6W0-F1
#
_cell.length_a   1.000
_cell.length_b   1.000
_cell.length_c   1.000
_cell.angle_alpha   90.00
_cell.angle_beta   90.00
_cell.angle_gamma   90.00
#
_symmetry.space_group_name_H-M   'P 1'
#
loop_
_entity.id
_entity.type
_entity.pdbx_description
1 polymer ?
#
loop_
_entity_poly.entity_id
_entity_poly.type
_entity_poly.pdbx_seq_one_letter_code
_entity_poly.pdbx_strand_id
1 'polypeptide(L)'
;MSVPLASFRELKGIGPATEARLHESGIYTWETLAAAAAALASVHGEGETLRDVAHVVAARGAEEDDHADGPGLPGGERVEAFVVRMALTGEGDPQRCEVTHVRTMAEQTWAGWTPAQLVGFIEEKGSVQAHKEPNNEANSEANKEVPRRVPTSRRRREAALGEPLSLDHDVVLDAGKVLGGSSRDIDLVVTNTGAAGGDFRYQATLSARRYGNGEGWTEVGHGDGIGSAAHEVALKFPAVDLATGIHSLQLLLRVNLAAPASRPPALVLA
;
A
#
# COMPACT_ATOMS: atom_id res chain seq x y z
N MET A 1 -17.58 -6.34 13.14
CA MET A 1 -17.22 -5.73 14.44
C MET A 1 -16.14 -4.73 14.13
N SER A 2 -16.45 -3.44 14.26
CA SER A 2 -15.46 -2.37 14.03
C SER A 2 -14.76 -2.11 15.35
N VAL A 3 -13.45 -2.33 15.39
CA VAL A 3 -12.64 -2.01 16.56
C VAL A 3 -12.56 -0.48 16.65
N PRO A 4 -12.98 0.15 17.77
CA PRO A 4 -12.91 1.60 17.91
C PRO A 4 -11.45 2.09 17.81
N LEU A 5 -11.26 3.24 17.16
CA LEU A 5 -9.96 3.90 17.11
C LEU A 5 -9.66 4.49 18.48
N ALA A 6 -8.52 4.10 19.04
CA ALA A 6 -8.13 4.48 20.38
C ALA A 6 -7.53 5.89 20.40
N SER A 7 -7.97 6.73 21.33
CA SER A 7 -7.30 7.99 21.67
C SER A 7 -6.25 7.72 22.76
N PHE A 8 -4.97 7.84 22.43
CA PHE A 8 -3.89 7.50 23.36
C PHE A 8 -3.54 8.62 24.35
N ARG A 9 -4.20 9.78 24.23
CA ARG A 9 -3.96 10.97 25.05
C ARG A 9 -4.22 10.76 26.55
N GLU A 10 -4.97 9.72 26.89
CA GLU A 10 -5.25 9.34 28.27
C GLU A 10 -4.03 8.77 28.99
N LEU A 11 -3.02 8.30 28.23
CA LEU A 11 -1.75 7.85 28.81
C LEU A 11 -0.87 9.03 29.20
N LYS A 12 -0.47 9.07 30.48
CA LYS A 12 0.43 10.09 31.03
C LYS A 12 1.74 10.10 30.24
N GLY A 13 2.00 11.18 29.51
CA GLY A 13 3.21 11.36 28.70
C GLY A 13 2.98 11.24 27.18
N ILE A 14 1.79 10.84 26.72
CA ILE A 14 1.44 10.84 25.29
C ILE A 14 0.69 12.12 24.96
N GLY A 15 1.42 13.08 24.37
CA GLY A 15 0.83 14.29 23.81
C GLY A 15 0.40 14.12 22.34
N PRO A 16 -0.27 15.12 21.74
CA PRO A 16 -0.78 15.05 20.36
C PRO A 16 0.29 14.70 19.31
N ALA A 17 1.52 15.18 19.50
CA ALA A 17 2.62 14.88 18.58
C ALA A 17 3.08 13.41 18.68
N THR A 18 3.03 12.82 19.87
CA THR A 18 3.37 11.41 20.09
C THR A 18 2.28 10.51 19.53
N GLU A 19 1.01 10.86 19.76
CA GLU A 19 -0.13 10.16 19.16
C GLU A 19 -0.10 10.20 17.63
N ALA A 20 0.17 11.37 17.03
CA ALA A 20 0.34 11.48 15.59
C ALA A 20 1.44 10.55 15.06
N ARG A 21 2.57 10.44 15.75
CA ARG A 21 3.66 9.52 15.37
C ARG A 21 3.27 8.04 15.52
N LEU A 22 2.47 7.69 16.52
CA LEU A 22 1.94 6.33 16.68
C LEU A 22 1.00 5.98 15.52
N HIS A 23 0.13 6.92 15.15
CA HIS A 23 -0.75 6.80 13.99
C HIS A 23 0.04 6.73 12.68
N GLU A 24 1.06 7.57 12.49
CA GLU A 24 1.99 7.50 11.34
C GLU A 24 2.72 6.15 11.26
N SER A 25 2.88 5.47 12.40
CA SER A 25 3.50 4.15 12.52
C SER A 25 2.52 2.98 12.41
N GLY A 26 1.24 3.26 12.14
CA GLY A 26 0.21 2.22 11.97
C GLY A 26 -0.41 1.70 13.26
N ILE A 27 -0.12 2.33 14.41
CA ILE A 27 -0.69 1.97 15.71
C ILE A 27 -1.92 2.83 15.94
N TYR A 28 -3.11 2.23 15.83
CA TYR A 28 -4.39 2.95 15.87
C TYR A 28 -5.37 2.41 16.92
N THR A 29 -5.02 1.30 17.58
CA THR A 29 -5.87 0.63 18.58
C THR A 29 -5.08 0.36 19.86
N TRP A 30 -5.77 0.22 20.99
CA TRP A 30 -5.13 -0.18 22.25
C TRP A 30 -4.44 -1.54 22.12
N GLU A 31 -5.01 -2.47 21.36
CA GLU A 31 -4.41 -3.78 21.10
C GLU A 31 -3.08 -3.67 20.34
N THR A 32 -3.03 -2.89 19.25
CA THR A 32 -1.79 -2.68 18.48
C THR A 32 -0.73 -1.95 19.30
N LEU A 33 -1.14 -1.02 20.16
CA LEU A 33 -0.24 -0.35 21.10
C LEU A 33 0.28 -1.32 22.18
N ALA A 34 -0.55 -2.22 22.69
CA ALA A 34 -0.17 -3.21 23.71
C ALA A 34 0.84 -4.21 23.13
N ALA A 35 0.60 -4.68 21.92
CA ALA A 35 1.52 -5.57 21.21
C ALA A 35 2.88 -4.89 20.98
N ALA A 36 2.87 -3.61 20.56
CA ALA A 36 4.09 -2.83 20.39
C ALA A 36 4.84 -2.62 21.72
N ALA A 37 4.12 -2.31 22.81
CA ALA A 37 4.71 -2.13 24.14
C ALA A 37 5.31 -3.43 24.70
N ALA A 38 4.60 -4.56 24.54
CA ALA A 38 5.09 -5.88 24.95
C ALA A 38 6.33 -6.30 24.16
N ALA A 39 6.35 -6.04 22.84
CA ALA A 39 7.52 -6.27 22.01
C ALA A 39 8.72 -5.43 22.51
N LEU A 40 8.52 -4.16 22.84
CA LEU A 40 9.58 -3.29 23.39
C LEU A 40 10.07 -3.75 24.78
N ALA A 41 9.17 -4.17 25.66
CA ALA A 41 9.51 -4.70 26.99
C ALA A 41 10.28 -6.03 26.93
N SER A 42 10.09 -6.82 25.87
CA SER A 42 10.87 -8.05 25.65
C SER A 42 12.29 -7.78 25.16
N VAL A 43 12.54 -6.61 24.56
CA VAL A 43 13.86 -6.17 24.06
C VAL A 43 14.68 -5.47 25.15
N HIS A 44 14.04 -4.75 26.07
CA HIS A 44 14.69 -4.19 27.26
C HIS A 44 14.41 -5.08 28.47
N GLY A 45 15.34 -5.99 28.77
CA GLY A 45 15.35 -6.66 30.06
C GLY A 45 15.38 -5.61 31.18
N GLU A 46 14.35 -5.63 32.03
CA GLU A 46 14.25 -4.91 33.32
C GLU A 46 13.81 -3.43 33.31
N GLY A 47 12.76 -3.08 32.56
CA GLY A 47 11.99 -1.84 32.80
C GLY A 47 10.63 -2.11 33.44
N GLU A 48 10.51 -2.00 34.77
CA GLU A 48 9.24 -2.18 35.53
C GLU A 48 8.12 -1.29 34.99
N THR A 49 8.46 -0.05 34.60
CA THR A 49 7.54 0.95 34.06
C THR A 49 6.95 0.62 32.69
N LEU A 50 7.66 -0.12 31.83
CA LEU A 50 7.20 -0.51 30.49
C LEU A 50 6.25 -1.70 30.54
N ARG A 51 6.48 -2.63 31.48
CA ARG A 51 5.53 -3.72 31.78
C ARG A 51 4.23 -3.17 32.37
N ASP A 52 4.31 -2.18 33.24
CA ASP A 52 3.11 -1.53 33.79
C ASP A 52 2.28 -0.84 32.70
N VAL A 53 2.93 -0.15 31.75
CA VAL A 53 2.24 0.45 30.59
C VAL A 53 1.61 -0.62 29.71
N ALA A 54 2.33 -1.71 29.39
CA ALA A 54 1.77 -2.82 28.61
C ALA A 54 0.56 -3.46 29.30
N HIS A 55 0.61 -3.61 30.63
CA HIS A 55 -0.49 -4.18 31.41
C HIS A 55 -1.72 -3.26 31.45
N VAL A 56 -1.53 -1.94 31.63
CA VAL A 56 -2.63 -0.96 31.61
C VAL A 56 -3.30 -0.89 30.23
N VAL A 57 -2.50 -0.94 29.17
CA VAL A 57 -3.00 -0.90 27.78
C VAL A 57 -3.73 -2.19 27.41
N ALA A 58 -3.24 -3.36 27.83
CA ALA A 58 -3.91 -4.64 27.64
C ALA A 58 -5.23 -4.74 28.43
N ALA A 59 -5.27 -4.23 29.65
CA ALA A 59 -6.51 -4.16 30.44
C ALA A 59 -7.58 -3.30 29.77
N ARG A 60 -7.18 -2.18 29.13
CA ARG A 60 -8.12 -1.28 28.45
C ARG A 60 -8.63 -1.84 27.12
N GLY A 61 -7.80 -2.58 26.39
CA GLY A 61 -8.26 -3.36 25.23
C GLY A 61 -9.27 -4.43 25.60
N ALA A 62 -9.11 -5.08 26.77
CA ALA A 62 -10.08 -6.05 27.26
C ALA A 62 -11.38 -5.41 27.77
N GLU A 63 -11.32 -4.22 28.38
CA GLU A 63 -12.52 -3.47 28.82
C GLU A 63 -13.38 -2.96 27.66
N GLU A 64 -12.78 -2.62 26.51
CA GLU A 64 -13.53 -2.27 25.28
C GLU A 64 -14.22 -3.48 24.64
N ASP A 65 -13.70 -4.69 24.82
CA ASP A 65 -14.35 -5.94 24.38
C ASP A 65 -15.47 -6.40 25.34
N ASP A 66 -15.41 -6.03 26.62
CA ASP A 66 -16.38 -6.48 27.66
C ASP A 66 -17.56 -5.50 27.87
N HIS A 67 -17.61 -4.35 27.18
CA HIS A 67 -18.74 -3.41 27.19
C HIS A 67 -19.81 -3.69 26.11
N ALA A 68 -19.90 -4.94 25.64
CA ALA A 68 -20.86 -5.41 24.64
C ALA A 68 -22.33 -5.56 25.15
N ASP A 69 -22.67 -5.05 26.34
CA ASP A 69 -24.05 -5.10 26.85
C ASP A 69 -24.46 -3.77 27.51
N GLY A 70 -24.67 -2.74 26.68
CA GLY A 70 -25.29 -1.47 27.03
C GLY A 70 -26.49 -1.18 26.10
N PRO A 71 -27.60 -0.62 26.61
CA PRO A 71 -28.86 -0.53 25.87
C PRO A 71 -28.71 0.37 24.63
N GLY A 72 -29.05 -0.19 23.46
CA GLY A 72 -28.78 0.39 22.16
C GLY A 72 -29.38 1.79 21.95
N LEU A 73 -28.52 2.70 21.46
CA LEU A 73 -28.94 3.91 20.77
C LEU A 73 -28.96 3.64 19.26
N PRO A 74 -30.05 3.98 18.54
CA PRO A 74 -30.12 3.79 17.10
C PRO A 74 -29.36 4.92 16.41
N GLY A 75 -28.24 4.59 15.77
CA GLY A 75 -27.44 5.52 14.97
C GLY A 75 -26.01 5.65 15.46
N GLY A 76 -25.24 4.55 15.38
CA GLY A 76 -23.81 4.60 15.61
C GLY A 76 -23.11 5.38 14.49
N GLU A 77 -22.33 6.39 14.86
CA GLU A 77 -21.45 7.10 13.95
C GLU A 77 -20.42 6.12 13.37
N ARG A 78 -20.39 6.00 12.04
CA ARG A 78 -19.44 5.12 11.33
C ARG A 78 -18.30 5.97 10.81
N VAL A 79 -17.13 5.84 11.43
CA VAL A 79 -15.89 6.51 11.02
C VAL A 79 -15.16 5.63 9.99
N GLU A 80 -14.78 6.22 8.86
CA GLU A 80 -13.99 5.56 7.81
C GLU A 80 -12.70 6.36 7.58
N ALA A 81 -11.59 5.65 7.35
CA ALA A 81 -10.27 6.25 7.19
C ALA A 81 -9.70 6.00 5.78
N PHE A 82 -9.15 7.06 5.19
CA PHE A 82 -8.56 7.07 3.85
C PHE A 82 -7.20 7.74 3.89
N VAL A 83 -6.23 7.17 3.18
CA VAL A 83 -4.90 7.75 2.99
C VAL A 83 -4.79 8.20 1.54
N VAL A 84 -4.58 9.49 1.31
CA VAL A 84 -4.35 10.04 -0.03
C VAL A 84 -2.88 10.43 -0.16
N ARG A 85 -2.21 9.87 -1.17
CA ARG A 85 -0.83 10.17 -1.53
C ARG A 85 -0.80 10.84 -2.90
N MET A 86 -0.06 11.93 -3.03
CA MET A 86 0.08 12.65 -4.30
C MET A 86 1.56 12.84 -4.64
N ALA A 87 1.93 12.52 -5.87
CA ALA A 87 3.21 12.94 -6.44
C ALA A 87 2.97 14.25 -7.20
N LEU A 88 3.71 15.30 -6.84
CA LEU A 88 3.61 16.63 -7.44
C LEU A 88 4.83 16.91 -8.32
N THR A 89 4.66 17.75 -9.35
CA THR A 89 5.77 18.37 -10.09
C THR A 89 6.50 19.38 -9.20
N GLY A 90 7.64 19.88 -9.69
CA GLY A 90 8.33 21.02 -9.05
C GLY A 90 7.50 22.31 -8.99
N GLU A 91 6.44 22.43 -9.80
CA GLU A 91 5.50 23.56 -9.77
C GLU A 91 4.27 23.30 -8.87
N GLY A 92 4.18 22.10 -8.27
CA GLY A 92 3.07 21.71 -7.39
C GLY A 92 1.91 21.02 -8.12
N ASP A 93 2.03 20.77 -9.43
CA ASP A 93 0.99 20.08 -10.18
C ASP A 93 0.99 18.57 -9.89
N PRO A 94 -0.16 17.97 -9.57
CA PRO A 94 -0.24 16.54 -9.32
C PRO A 94 0.00 15.73 -10.60
N GLN A 95 1.00 14.85 -10.55
CA GLN A 95 1.32 13.86 -11.61
C GLN A 95 0.70 12.49 -11.35
N ARG A 96 0.52 12.12 -10.07
CA ARG A 96 -0.05 10.84 -9.67
C ARG A 96 -0.77 10.99 -8.34
N CYS A 97 -1.91 10.34 -8.21
CA CYS A 97 -2.66 10.24 -6.96
C CYS A 97 -2.93 8.78 -6.65
N GLU A 98 -2.75 8.39 -5.40
CA GLU A 98 -3.03 7.06 -4.85
C GLU A 98 -3.91 7.25 -3.62
N VAL A 99 -5.01 6.52 -3.54
CA VAL A 99 -5.86 6.46 -2.36
C VAL A 99 -5.91 5.04 -1.82
N THR A 100 -5.79 4.91 -0.50
CA THR A 100 -5.95 3.65 0.20
C THR A 100 -7.07 3.77 1.23
N HIS A 101 -8.08 2.91 1.14
CA HIS A 101 -9.09 2.75 2.18
C HIS A 101 -8.54 1.83 3.28
N VAL A 102 -8.35 2.37 4.48
CA VAL A 102 -7.61 1.68 5.55
C VAL A 102 -8.31 0.41 6.02
N ARG A 103 -9.64 0.44 6.14
CA ARG A 103 -10.41 -0.70 6.67
C ARG A 103 -10.42 -1.91 5.72
N THR A 104 -10.52 -1.68 4.41
CA THR A 104 -10.55 -2.79 3.42
C THR A 104 -9.22 -3.00 2.71
N MET A 105 -8.21 -2.18 3.01
CA MET A 105 -6.95 -2.08 2.27
C MET A 105 -7.12 -1.91 0.76
N ALA A 106 -8.28 -1.43 0.31
CA ALA A 106 -8.52 -1.22 -1.11
C ALA A 106 -7.69 -0.03 -1.57
N GLU A 107 -6.96 -0.18 -2.65
CA GLU A 107 -6.12 0.87 -3.22
C GLU A 107 -6.61 1.24 -4.62
N GLN A 108 -6.54 2.53 -4.94
CA GLN A 108 -6.76 3.02 -6.30
C GLN A 108 -5.73 4.09 -6.65
N THR A 109 -5.18 3.98 -7.86
CA THR A 109 -4.17 4.91 -8.37
C THR A 109 -4.63 5.54 -9.68
N TRP A 110 -4.38 6.85 -9.82
CA TRP A 110 -4.70 7.64 -11.00
C TRP A 110 -3.49 8.46 -11.46
N ALA A 111 -3.41 8.70 -12.77
CA ALA A 111 -2.50 9.69 -13.33
C ALA A 111 -3.12 11.08 -13.17
N GLY A 112 -2.36 12.00 -12.57
CA GLY A 112 -2.80 13.34 -12.23
C GLY A 112 -3.71 13.41 -11.01
N TRP A 113 -4.46 14.51 -10.91
CA TRP A 113 -5.49 14.72 -9.88
C TRP A 113 -6.86 14.82 -10.51
N THR A 114 -7.76 13.99 -10.00
CA THR A 114 -9.13 13.86 -10.49
C THR A 114 -10.06 13.87 -9.27
N PRO A 115 -10.48 15.05 -8.78
CA PRO A 115 -11.29 15.15 -7.57
C PRO A 115 -12.54 14.25 -7.60
N ALA A 116 -13.19 14.15 -8.78
CA ALA A 116 -14.36 13.32 -8.97
C ALA A 116 -14.09 11.82 -8.74
N GLN A 117 -12.90 11.33 -9.08
CA GLN A 117 -12.54 9.92 -8.87
C GLN A 117 -12.21 9.64 -7.40
N LEU A 118 -11.54 10.57 -6.71
CA LEU A 118 -11.31 10.46 -5.27
C LEU A 118 -12.63 10.45 -4.50
N VAL A 119 -13.53 11.39 -4.81
CA VAL A 119 -14.85 11.46 -4.17
C VAL A 119 -15.63 10.18 -4.43
N GLY A 120 -15.66 9.70 -5.68
CA GLY A 120 -16.34 8.44 -6.03
C GLY A 120 -15.77 7.24 -5.25
N PHE A 121 -14.45 7.15 -5.08
CA PHE A 121 -13.83 6.09 -4.29
C PHE A 121 -14.21 6.18 -2.80
N ILE A 122 -14.23 7.38 -2.22
CA ILE A 122 -14.64 7.61 -0.82
C ILE A 122 -16.11 7.26 -0.63
N GLU A 123 -16.99 7.67 -1.55
CA GLU A 123 -18.41 7.35 -1.50
C GLU A 123 -18.66 5.84 -1.60
N GLU A 124 -17.98 5.17 -2.53
CA GLU A 124 -18.08 3.72 -2.73
C GLU A 124 -17.62 2.96 -1.49
N LYS A 125 -16.40 3.22 -1.01
CA LYS A 125 -15.81 2.46 0.11
C LYS A 125 -16.34 2.87 1.48
N GLY A 126 -16.69 4.15 1.62
CA GLY A 126 -17.35 4.69 2.81
C GLY A 126 -18.84 4.33 2.89
N SER A 127 -19.42 3.77 1.82
CA SER A 127 -20.86 3.50 1.72
C SER A 127 -21.71 4.75 1.96
N VAL A 128 -21.19 5.92 1.59
CA VAL A 128 -21.91 7.19 1.70
C VAL A 128 -22.88 7.24 0.54
N GLN A 129 -24.19 7.20 0.81
CA GLN A 129 -25.17 7.43 -0.25
C GLN A 129 -24.99 8.86 -0.75
N ALA A 130 -24.59 9.00 -2.02
CA ALA A 130 -24.58 10.30 -2.68
C ALA A 130 -25.97 10.93 -2.53
N HIS A 131 -26.06 12.05 -1.81
CA HIS A 131 -27.25 12.86 -1.84
C HIS A 131 -27.42 13.35 -3.27
N LYS A 132 -28.43 12.82 -3.95
CA LYS A 132 -28.84 13.25 -5.27
C LYS A 132 -29.45 14.65 -5.12
N GLU A 133 -28.62 15.69 -5.23
CA GLU A 133 -29.14 17.05 -5.43
C GLU A 133 -29.85 17.13 -6.80
N PRO A 134 -30.99 17.84 -6.85
CA PRO A 134 -31.85 17.85 -8.01
C PRO A 134 -31.20 18.61 -9.17
N ASN A 135 -31.38 18.01 -10.35
CA ASN A 135 -31.16 18.56 -11.67
C ASN A 135 -31.44 20.08 -11.73
N ASN A 136 -30.43 20.87 -12.10
CA ASN A 136 -30.66 22.20 -12.63
C ASN A 136 -29.97 22.30 -13.99
N GLU A 137 -30.62 21.69 -14.99
CA GLU A 137 -30.52 22.09 -16.38
C GLU A 137 -30.99 23.55 -16.51
N ALA A 138 -30.03 24.47 -16.54
CA ALA A 138 -30.16 25.74 -17.26
C ALA A 138 -28.80 26.46 -17.22
N ASN A 139 -28.00 26.32 -18.28
CA ASN A 139 -27.86 27.38 -19.28
C ASN A 139 -26.72 27.01 -20.23
N SER A 140 -27.06 26.28 -21.29
CA SER A 140 -26.18 26.07 -22.43
C SER A 140 -26.69 26.97 -23.54
N GLU A 141 -26.18 28.19 -23.65
CA GLU A 141 -26.23 28.93 -24.90
C GLU A 141 -25.13 30.01 -25.02
N ALA A 142 -24.50 30.00 -26.20
CA ALA A 142 -23.75 31.07 -26.85
C ALA A 142 -22.35 31.44 -26.29
N ASN A 143 -21.29 31.04 -27.02
CA ASN A 143 -20.65 31.98 -27.95
C ASN A 143 -19.66 31.33 -28.95
N LYS A 144 -20.06 31.38 -30.23
CA LYS A 144 -19.30 31.72 -31.46
C LYS A 144 -17.97 31.03 -31.80
N GLU A 145 -18.05 30.28 -32.90
CA GLU A 145 -17.02 30.07 -33.92
C GLU A 145 -16.27 31.35 -34.30
N VAL A 146 -14.94 31.26 -34.45
CA VAL A 146 -14.18 31.87 -35.56
C VAL A 146 -12.98 30.95 -35.90
N PRO A 147 -12.70 30.64 -37.17
CA PRO A 147 -11.74 29.61 -37.57
C PRO A 147 -10.33 30.16 -37.70
N ARG A 148 -9.29 29.34 -37.44
CA ARG A 148 -7.96 29.55 -38.04
C ARG A 148 -7.04 28.32 -37.99
N ARG A 149 -6.76 27.86 -39.22
CA ARG A 149 -5.46 27.38 -39.75
C ARG A 149 -4.90 26.05 -39.23
N VAL A 150 -5.05 25.06 -40.11
CA VAL A 150 -4.22 23.87 -40.27
C VAL A 150 -2.73 24.26 -40.37
N PRO A 151 -1.84 23.53 -39.67
CA PRO A 151 -0.55 23.17 -40.24
C PRO A 151 -0.44 21.65 -40.33
N THR A 152 -0.31 21.18 -41.56
CA THR A 152 0.10 19.84 -41.95
C THR A 152 1.42 19.46 -41.27
N SER A 153 1.37 18.60 -40.26
CA SER A 153 2.54 17.87 -39.78
C SER A 153 2.68 16.61 -40.63
N ARG A 154 3.70 16.61 -41.49
CA ARG A 154 4.26 15.44 -42.15
C ARG A 154 4.42 14.31 -41.12
N ARG A 155 3.55 13.29 -41.19
CA ARG A 155 3.83 11.98 -40.61
C ARG A 155 5.02 11.39 -41.36
N ARG A 156 6.20 11.61 -40.80
CA ARG A 156 7.40 10.82 -41.08
C ARG A 156 7.06 9.38 -40.67
N ARG A 157 6.89 8.51 -41.66
CA ARG A 157 7.05 7.06 -41.48
C ARG A 157 8.50 6.86 -41.03
N GLU A 158 8.70 6.72 -39.73
CA GLU A 158 9.93 6.17 -39.18
C GLU A 158 9.66 4.68 -38.99
N ALA A 159 10.39 3.89 -39.77
CA ALA A 159 10.25 2.46 -39.86
C ALA A 159 10.43 1.81 -38.48
N ALA A 160 9.56 0.85 -38.19
CA ALA A 160 9.65 -0.04 -37.05
C ALA A 160 11.02 -0.75 -37.05
N LEU A 161 11.93 -0.27 -36.22
CA LEU A 161 12.94 -1.13 -35.60
C LEU A 161 12.16 -2.01 -34.61
N GLY A 162 11.96 -3.27 -34.96
CA GLY A 162 11.36 -4.24 -34.04
C GLY A 162 12.13 -4.22 -32.73
N GLU A 163 11.42 -4.15 -31.61
CA GLU A 163 12.03 -4.24 -30.28
C GLU A 163 12.92 -5.50 -30.21
N PRO A 164 14.16 -5.40 -29.69
CA PRO A 164 15.04 -6.56 -29.58
C PRO A 164 14.36 -7.61 -28.70
N LEU A 165 14.20 -8.82 -29.24
CA LEU A 165 13.68 -9.95 -28.47
C LEU A 165 14.75 -10.40 -27.48
N SER A 166 14.39 -10.47 -26.20
CA SER A 166 15.26 -10.97 -25.12
C SER A 166 14.69 -12.25 -24.55
N LEU A 167 15.56 -13.12 -24.05
CA LEU A 167 15.16 -14.25 -23.20
C LEU A 167 15.16 -13.83 -21.72
N ASP A 168 15.98 -12.83 -21.37
CA ASP A 168 16.17 -12.37 -20.00
C ASP A 168 15.43 -11.04 -19.77
N HIS A 169 14.72 -10.99 -18.65
CA HIS A 169 13.92 -9.85 -18.26
C HIS A 169 14.01 -9.62 -16.76
N ASP A 170 14.26 -8.38 -16.35
CA ASP A 170 14.24 -7.98 -14.94
C ASP A 170 12.89 -7.33 -14.62
N VAL A 171 12.23 -7.82 -13.56
CA VAL A 171 10.96 -7.29 -13.06
C VAL A 171 11.14 -6.90 -11.59
N VAL A 172 10.80 -5.67 -11.26
CA VAL A 172 10.89 -5.13 -9.90
C VAL A 172 9.49 -4.89 -9.37
N LEU A 173 9.17 -5.50 -8.23
CA LEU A 173 7.87 -5.43 -7.56
C LEU A 173 8.02 -4.82 -6.15
N ASP A 174 7.08 -3.98 -5.75
CA ASP A 174 6.98 -3.50 -4.36
C ASP A 174 6.31 -4.59 -3.52
N ALA A 175 7.07 -5.19 -2.60
CA ALA A 175 6.59 -6.26 -1.72
C ALA A 175 6.03 -5.75 -0.39
N GLY A 176 5.72 -4.45 -0.31
CA GLY A 176 5.03 -3.85 0.82
C GLY A 176 5.96 -3.47 1.96
N LYS A 177 5.43 -3.54 3.19
CA LYS A 177 6.15 -3.15 4.40
C LYS A 177 6.06 -4.23 5.46
N VAL A 178 7.15 -4.42 6.21
CA VAL A 178 7.22 -5.38 7.31
C VAL A 178 7.89 -4.78 8.54
N LEU A 179 7.54 -5.29 9.71
CA LEU A 179 8.22 -4.97 10.97
C LEU A 179 9.42 -5.90 11.15
N GLY A 180 10.62 -5.37 11.30
CA GLY A 180 11.80 -6.12 11.70
C GLY A 180 11.91 -6.29 13.22
N GLY A 181 12.95 -6.98 13.67
CA GLY A 181 13.24 -7.26 15.08
C GLY A 181 13.28 -8.76 15.43
N SER A 182 12.70 -9.61 14.59
CA SER A 182 12.79 -11.07 14.69
C SER A 182 12.86 -11.69 13.30
N SER A 183 13.66 -12.75 13.19
CA SER A 183 13.72 -13.61 12.00
C SER A 183 12.32 -14.13 11.67
N ARG A 184 11.94 -14.06 10.39
CA ARG A 184 10.61 -14.51 9.95
C ARG A 184 10.63 -15.06 8.54
N ASP A 185 9.70 -15.95 8.27
CA ASP A 185 9.44 -16.41 6.93
C ASP A 185 8.59 -15.37 6.20
N ILE A 186 8.99 -15.04 4.97
CA ILE A 186 8.26 -14.14 4.08
C ILE A 186 7.82 -14.96 2.87
N ASP A 187 6.51 -15.14 2.73
CA ASP A 187 5.89 -15.79 1.59
C ASP A 187 5.24 -14.71 0.70
N LEU A 188 5.61 -14.69 -0.58
CA LEU A 188 5.06 -13.78 -1.59
C LEU A 188 4.43 -14.59 -2.70
N VAL A 189 3.29 -14.14 -3.23
CA VAL A 189 2.62 -14.78 -4.36
C VAL A 189 2.69 -13.85 -5.55
N VAL A 190 3.27 -14.32 -6.65
CA VAL A 190 3.38 -13.55 -7.89
C VAL A 190 2.47 -14.16 -8.94
N THR A 191 1.64 -13.32 -9.56
CA THR A 191 0.70 -13.73 -10.61
C THR A 191 1.09 -13.06 -11.92
N ASN A 192 1.08 -13.82 -13.03
CA ASN A 192 1.23 -13.25 -14.36
C ASN A 192 -0.13 -12.80 -14.90
N THR A 193 -0.26 -11.51 -15.20
CA THR A 193 -1.46 -10.89 -15.77
C THR A 193 -1.38 -10.72 -17.29
N GLY A 194 -0.23 -11.09 -17.89
CA GLY A 194 0.04 -10.92 -19.31
C GLY A 194 -0.31 -12.14 -20.15
N ALA A 195 -0.68 -11.90 -21.41
CA ALA A 195 -0.98 -12.95 -22.39
C ALA A 195 0.28 -13.69 -22.92
N ALA A 196 1.48 -13.26 -22.54
CA ALA A 196 2.74 -13.90 -22.94
C ALA A 196 2.91 -15.23 -22.18
N GLY A 197 2.42 -16.29 -22.82
CA GLY A 197 2.37 -17.64 -22.29
C GLY A 197 3.71 -18.39 -22.40
N GLY A 198 3.97 -19.20 -21.38
CA GLY A 198 5.10 -20.12 -21.31
C GLY A 198 5.54 -20.32 -19.86
N ASP A 199 6.16 -21.46 -19.59
CA ASP A 199 6.92 -21.62 -18.37
C ASP A 199 8.20 -20.79 -18.46
N PHE A 200 8.63 -20.25 -17.33
CA PHE A 200 9.81 -19.40 -17.22
C PHE A 200 10.62 -19.81 -16.01
N ARG A 201 11.94 -19.73 -16.11
CA ARG A 201 12.81 -19.85 -14.94
C ARG A 201 12.94 -18.47 -14.30
N TYR A 202 12.97 -18.41 -12.97
CA TYR A 202 13.20 -17.15 -12.27
C TYR A 202 14.32 -17.28 -11.24
N GLN A 203 14.97 -16.15 -10.99
CA GLN A 203 15.78 -15.87 -9.81
C GLN A 203 15.16 -14.67 -9.11
N ALA A 204 14.74 -14.86 -7.88
CA ALA A 204 14.09 -13.87 -7.04
C ALA A 204 15.04 -13.40 -5.95
N THR A 205 15.24 -12.09 -5.84
CA THR A 205 16.01 -11.46 -4.78
C THR A 205 15.07 -10.53 -4.01
N LEU A 206 14.90 -10.81 -2.72
CA LEU A 206 14.16 -9.97 -1.80
C LEU A 206 15.14 -8.98 -1.16
N SER A 207 14.82 -7.71 -1.26
CA SER A 207 15.58 -6.63 -0.64
C SER A 207 14.72 -5.85 0.33
N ALA A 208 15.33 -5.36 1.40
CA ALA A 208 14.70 -4.52 2.40
C ALA A 208 15.44 -3.19 2.53
N ARG A 209 14.70 -2.15 2.88
CA ARG A 209 15.27 -0.87 3.32
C ARG A 209 14.47 -0.35 4.49
N ARG A 210 15.15 0.32 5.43
CA ARG A 210 14.46 0.95 6.57
C ARG A 210 13.54 2.06 6.07
N TYR A 211 12.28 2.04 6.48
CA TYR A 211 11.30 3.04 6.08
C TYR A 211 11.66 4.42 6.66
N GLY A 212 11.59 5.46 5.83
CA GLY A 212 11.78 6.85 6.23
C GLY A 212 13.23 7.35 6.34
N ASN A 213 14.25 6.48 6.40
CA ASN A 213 15.65 6.90 6.57
C ASN A 213 16.70 5.89 6.04
N GLY A 214 16.31 4.92 5.19
CA GLY A 214 17.22 3.89 4.69
C GLY A 214 18.09 4.38 3.53
N GLU A 215 19.41 4.40 3.71
CA GLU A 215 20.37 4.40 2.60
C GLU A 215 20.44 3.00 1.99
N GLY A 216 20.14 2.91 0.69
CA GLY A 216 20.28 1.68 -0.09
C GLY A 216 19.25 0.59 0.20
N TRP A 217 19.08 -0.31 -0.77
CA TRP A 217 18.38 -1.58 -0.59
C TRP A 217 19.41 -2.63 -0.17
N THR A 218 19.12 -3.38 0.89
CA THR A 218 19.94 -4.50 1.34
C THR A 218 19.25 -5.80 0.94
N GLU A 219 19.98 -6.73 0.35
CA GLU A 219 19.47 -8.07 0.05
C GLU A 219 19.26 -8.85 1.34
N VAL A 220 18.07 -9.41 1.51
CA VAL A 220 17.65 -10.13 2.72
C VAL A 220 17.14 -11.53 2.44
N GLY A 221 16.99 -11.91 1.17
CA GLY A 221 16.61 -13.26 0.78
C GLY A 221 16.79 -13.52 -0.71
N HIS A 222 17.00 -14.78 -1.05
CA HIS A 222 17.09 -15.25 -2.43
C HIS A 222 16.26 -16.52 -2.61
N GLY A 223 15.71 -16.71 -3.80
CA GLY A 223 15.07 -17.95 -4.21
C GLY A 223 15.08 -18.11 -5.72
N ASP A 224 15.05 -19.33 -6.20
CA ASP A 224 14.98 -19.64 -7.63
C ASP A 224 13.95 -20.73 -7.88
N GLY A 225 13.48 -20.81 -9.13
CA GLY A 225 12.48 -21.81 -9.47
C GLY A 225 11.96 -21.68 -10.89
N ILE A 226 10.86 -22.38 -11.14
CA ILE A 226 10.14 -22.36 -12.41
C ILE A 226 8.74 -21.84 -12.13
N GLY A 227 8.39 -20.74 -12.79
CA GLY A 227 7.04 -20.20 -12.80
C GLY A 227 6.31 -20.60 -14.08
N SER A 228 4.99 -20.66 -14.02
CA SER A 228 4.16 -20.84 -15.21
C SER A 228 3.33 -19.59 -15.42
N ALA A 229 3.25 -19.10 -16.66
CA ALA A 229 2.42 -17.93 -16.98
C ALA A 229 0.92 -18.13 -16.67
N ALA A 230 0.46 -19.37 -16.51
CA ALA A 230 -0.94 -19.70 -16.22
C ALA A 230 -1.27 -19.83 -14.71
N HIS A 231 -0.27 -19.77 -13.83
CA HIS A 231 -0.45 -20.08 -12.41
C HIS A 231 0.21 -19.03 -11.50
N GLU A 232 -0.25 -18.98 -10.25
CA GLU A 232 0.40 -18.28 -9.16
C GLU A 232 1.75 -18.93 -8.84
N VAL A 233 2.78 -18.11 -8.64
CA VAL A 233 4.12 -18.53 -8.24
C VAL A 233 4.34 -18.13 -6.79
N ALA A 234 4.37 -19.12 -5.90
CA ALA A 234 4.70 -18.92 -4.50
C ALA A 234 6.21 -18.82 -4.30
N LEU A 235 6.68 -17.67 -3.82
CA LEU A 235 8.07 -17.39 -3.49
C LEU A 235 8.21 -17.42 -1.97
N LYS A 236 9.16 -18.19 -1.47
CA LYS A 236 9.40 -18.34 -0.04
C LYS A 236 10.79 -17.86 0.31
N PHE A 237 10.86 -16.99 1.30
CA PHE A 237 12.11 -16.48 1.86
C PHE A 237 12.13 -16.85 3.34
N PRO A 238 12.73 -17.99 3.71
CA PRO A 238 12.77 -18.41 5.09
C PRO A 238 13.78 -17.59 5.90
N ALA A 239 13.52 -17.43 7.20
CA ALA A 239 14.45 -16.83 8.17
C ALA A 239 15.04 -15.47 7.74
N VAL A 240 14.20 -14.56 7.25
CA VAL A 240 14.60 -13.20 6.87
C VAL A 240 14.88 -12.38 8.12
N ASP A 241 16.15 -12.02 8.31
CA ASP A 241 16.62 -11.22 9.44
C ASP A 241 16.59 -9.72 9.10
N LEU A 242 15.69 -8.99 9.76
CA LEU A 242 15.57 -7.55 9.64
C LEU A 242 15.84 -6.86 10.97
N ALA A 243 16.66 -5.81 10.94
CA ALA A 243 16.87 -4.95 12.11
C ALA A 243 15.55 -4.37 12.62
N THR A 244 15.46 -4.07 13.91
CA THR A 244 14.23 -3.55 14.52
C THR A 244 13.74 -2.26 13.84
N GLY A 245 12.44 -2.23 13.49
CA GLY A 245 11.78 -1.09 12.86
C GLY A 245 10.99 -1.47 11.60
N ILE A 246 10.33 -0.50 10.98
CA ILE A 246 9.57 -0.73 9.74
C ILE A 246 10.55 -0.75 8.55
N HIS A 247 10.41 -1.75 7.68
CA HIS A 247 11.15 -1.88 6.42
C HIS A 247 10.20 -1.92 5.24
N SER A 248 10.57 -1.25 4.15
CA SER A 248 9.97 -1.51 2.83
C SER A 248 10.66 -2.71 2.21
N LEU A 249 9.90 -3.54 1.52
CA LEU A 249 10.39 -4.70 0.78
C LEU A 249 10.29 -4.46 -0.72
N GLN A 250 11.27 -4.94 -1.45
CA GLN A 250 11.29 -4.94 -2.91
C GLN A 250 11.73 -6.31 -3.38
N LEU A 251 11.01 -6.82 -4.37
CA LEU A 251 11.30 -8.10 -4.99
C LEU A 251 11.82 -7.85 -6.41
N LEU A 252 13.05 -8.26 -6.68
CA LEU A 252 13.61 -8.32 -8.03
C LEU A 252 13.48 -9.76 -8.54
N LEU A 253 12.72 -9.97 -9.60
CA LEU A 253 12.72 -11.22 -10.35
C LEU A 253 13.50 -11.05 -11.65
N ARG A 254 14.57 -11.82 -11.80
CA ARG A 254 15.19 -12.06 -13.10
C ARG A 254 14.53 -13.26 -13.73
N VAL A 255 13.84 -13.05 -14.83
CA VAL A 255 13.05 -14.05 -15.52
C VAL A 255 13.74 -14.45 -16.82
N ASN A 256 13.94 -15.74 -17.02
CA ASN A 256 14.42 -16.33 -18.26
C ASN A 256 13.25 -17.08 -18.92
N LEU A 257 12.80 -16.57 -20.06
CA LEU A 257 11.67 -17.11 -20.81
C LEU A 257 12.10 -18.27 -21.71
N ALA A 258 11.22 -19.26 -21.89
CA ALA A 258 11.45 -20.37 -22.83
C ALA A 258 11.44 -19.92 -24.30
N ALA A 259 10.74 -18.82 -24.62
CA ALA A 259 10.70 -18.20 -25.94
C ALA A 259 11.02 -16.70 -25.82
N PRO A 260 11.79 -16.14 -26.76
CA PRO A 260 12.24 -14.76 -26.64
C PRO A 260 11.06 -13.80 -26.85
N ALA A 261 10.97 -12.78 -25.99
CA ALA A 261 9.91 -11.79 -26.01
C ALA A 261 10.49 -10.39 -26.03
N SER A 262 9.75 -9.44 -26.61
CA SER A 262 10.16 -8.03 -26.57
C SER A 262 9.81 -7.34 -25.25
N ARG A 263 8.98 -8.00 -24.41
CA ARG A 263 8.47 -7.44 -23.17
C ARG A 263 8.60 -8.44 -22.03
N PRO A 264 8.90 -7.97 -20.80
CA PRO A 264 8.86 -8.81 -19.61
C PRO A 264 7.44 -9.35 -19.39
N PRO A 265 7.30 -10.50 -18.72
CA PRO A 265 6.00 -10.97 -18.26
C PRO A 265 5.38 -9.92 -17.32
N ALA A 266 4.07 -9.72 -17.42
CA ALA A 266 3.34 -8.74 -16.60
C ALA A 266 3.03 -9.35 -15.23
N LEU A 267 4.08 -9.46 -14.41
CA LEU A 267 4.00 -10.01 -13.06
C LEU A 267 3.50 -8.95 -12.07
N VAL A 268 2.59 -9.36 -11.19
CA VAL A 268 2.09 -8.56 -10.06
C VAL A 268 2.11 -9.40 -8.81
N LEU A 269 2.26 -8.78 -7.65
CA LEU A 269 2.04 -9.45 -6.37
C LEU A 269 0.53 -9.57 -6.12
N ALA A 270 0.09 -10.75 -5.67
CA ALA A 270 -1.29 -11.05 -5.31
C ALA A 270 -1.60 -10.70 -3.85
#